data_AF-A0A1V5IE16-F1
#
_entry.id   AF-A0A1V5IE16-F1
#
_cell.length_a   1.000
_cell.length_b   1.000
_cell.length_c   1.000
_cell.angle_alpha   90.00
_cell.angle_beta   90.00
_cell.angle_gamma   90.00
#
_symmetry.space_group_name_H-M   'P 1'
#
loop_
_entity.id
_entity.type
_entity.pdbx_description
1 polymer ?
#
loop_
_entity_poly.entity_id
_entity_poly.type
_entity_poly.pdbx_seq_one_letter_code
_entity_poly.pdbx_strand_id
1 'polypeptide(L)'
;MTYHAQRPLQIESVPGTPYLIAGAAGAWGVGTGTSFGSQSLAGPGSELVGRASVWVGLLLVAGVYVLVWRRRASLRAAPERIPVAALACVLAFTVANKVLSPQFLCWTFPLVALVVVGRGALQRITGILTLVAIALTQVEFPYLYWRMVDLEPGPVAVVAARNTVLVSAAALAAVTVWRLPQDAGADG
;
A
#
# COMPACT_ATOMS: atom_id res chain seq x y z
N MET A 1 -10.95 1.15 -23.20
CA MET A 1 -9.93 1.46 -22.16
C MET A 1 -10.32 2.62 -21.23
N THR A 2 -11.61 2.97 -21.10
CA THR A 2 -12.11 4.06 -20.24
C THR A 2 -12.63 3.61 -18.87
N TYR A 3 -12.83 2.30 -18.68
CA TYR A 3 -13.45 1.69 -17.50
C TYR A 3 -12.68 1.94 -16.18
N HIS A 4 -11.35 1.76 -16.18
CA HIS A 4 -10.54 2.00 -14.98
C HIS A 4 -10.29 3.48 -14.68
N ALA A 5 -10.38 4.36 -15.69
CA ALA A 5 -10.18 5.79 -15.52
C ALA A 5 -11.34 6.46 -14.76
N GLN A 6 -12.57 5.97 -14.97
CA GLN A 6 -13.79 6.49 -14.35
C GLN A 6 -14.12 5.84 -12.99
N ARG A 7 -13.34 4.85 -12.55
CA ARG A 7 -13.58 4.16 -11.27
C ARG A 7 -13.41 5.13 -10.09
N PRO A 8 -14.42 5.26 -9.20
CA PRO A 8 -14.28 6.02 -7.96
C PRO A 8 -13.23 5.39 -7.03
N LEU A 9 -12.85 6.12 -5.98
CA LEU A 9 -11.96 5.60 -4.94
C LEU A 9 -12.63 4.43 -4.23
N GLN A 10 -11.97 3.27 -4.18
CA GLN A 10 -12.47 2.16 -3.36
C GLN A 10 -12.36 2.54 -1.88
N ILE A 11 -13.37 2.14 -1.11
CA ILE A 11 -13.50 2.49 0.31
C ILE A 11 -12.28 2.12 1.16
N GLU A 12 -11.60 1.03 0.79
CA GLU A 12 -10.42 0.49 1.48
C GLU A 12 -9.08 1.07 1.00
N SER A 13 -9.08 1.85 -0.09
CA SER A 13 -7.86 2.32 -0.75
C SER A 13 -7.14 3.38 0.08
N VAL A 14 -5.81 3.43 -0.02
CA VAL A 14 -5.00 4.44 0.68
C VAL A 14 -5.46 5.87 0.34
N PRO A 15 -5.67 6.25 -0.94
CA PRO A 15 -6.18 7.58 -1.29
C PRO A 15 -7.62 7.85 -0.82
N GLY A 16 -8.41 6.80 -0.56
CA GLY A 16 -9.77 6.89 -0.02
C GLY A 16 -9.82 7.10 1.50
N THR A 17 -8.77 6.78 2.24
CA THR A 17 -8.72 6.86 3.72
C THR A 17 -9.18 8.22 4.29
N PRO A 18 -8.79 9.39 3.74
CA PRO A 18 -9.26 10.67 4.26
C PRO A 18 -10.78 10.84 4.15
N TYR A 19 -11.38 10.37 3.04
CA TYR A 19 -12.83 10.38 2.85
C TYR A 19 -13.52 9.41 3.79
N LEU A 20 -12.92 8.24 4.03
CA LEU A 20 -13.45 7.26 4.97
C LEU A 20 -13.53 7.82 6.41
N ILE A 21 -12.44 8.45 6.87
CA ILE A 21 -12.38 9.11 8.18
C ILE A 21 -13.38 10.26 8.27
N ALA A 22 -13.46 11.10 7.22
CA ALA A 22 -14.41 12.20 7.17
C ALA A 22 -15.87 11.71 7.24
N GLY A 23 -16.19 10.63 6.52
CA GLY A 23 -17.51 9.99 6.56
C GLY A 23 -17.87 9.47 7.95
N ALA A 24 -16.95 8.76 8.61
CA ALA A 24 -17.15 8.28 9.99
C ALA A 24 -17.29 9.42 11.01
N ALA A 25 -16.69 10.58 10.74
CA ALA A 25 -16.84 11.79 11.54
C ALA A 25 -18.13 12.58 11.25
N GLY A 26 -18.99 12.10 10.34
CA GLY A 26 -20.25 12.73 9.97
C GLY A 26 -20.13 13.90 9.00
N ALA A 27 -19.04 13.99 8.23
CA ALA A 27 -18.86 15.05 7.24
C ALA A 27 -19.98 15.04 6.18
N TRP A 28 -20.60 16.20 5.97
CA TRP A 28 -21.71 16.34 5.03
C TRP A 28 -21.26 16.09 3.58
N GLY A 29 -22.05 15.33 2.83
CA GLY A 29 -21.78 15.01 1.42
C GLY A 29 -20.76 13.89 1.19
N VAL A 30 -20.25 13.25 2.25
CA VAL A 30 -19.47 12.00 2.12
C VAL A 30 -20.41 10.80 2.24
N GLY A 31 -20.35 9.88 1.29
CA GLY A 31 -21.17 8.69 1.27
C GLY A 31 -20.49 7.50 0.62
N THR A 32 -20.98 6.31 0.94
CA THR A 32 -20.58 5.06 0.31
C THR A 32 -21.57 4.69 -0.78
N GLY A 33 -21.10 4.02 -1.83
CA GLY A 33 -21.95 3.57 -2.93
C GLY A 33 -21.37 2.35 -3.60
N THR A 34 -22.21 1.51 -4.20
CA THR A 34 -21.72 0.33 -4.92
C THR A 34 -21.41 0.69 -6.37
N SER A 35 -20.16 0.51 -6.79
CA SER A 35 -19.74 0.75 -8.17
C SER A 35 -18.76 -0.33 -8.63
N PHE A 36 -18.98 -0.84 -9.84
CA PHE A 36 -18.13 -1.86 -10.46
C PHE A 36 -17.90 -3.12 -9.60
N GLY A 37 -18.88 -3.53 -8.78
CA GLY A 37 -18.79 -4.70 -7.91
C GLY A 37 -17.96 -4.49 -6.63
N SER A 38 -17.69 -3.23 -6.25
CA SER A 38 -16.98 -2.86 -5.02
C SER A 38 -17.57 -1.62 -4.38
N GLN A 39 -17.33 -1.43 -3.08
CA GLN A 39 -17.78 -0.23 -2.37
C GLN A 39 -16.85 0.95 -2.65
N SER A 40 -17.45 2.04 -3.11
CA SER A 40 -16.82 3.27 -3.55
C SER A 40 -17.13 4.40 -2.57
N LEU A 41 -16.19 5.33 -2.42
CA LEU A 41 -16.38 6.58 -1.68
C LEU A 41 -16.71 7.72 -2.64
N ALA A 42 -17.75 8.47 -2.30
CA ALA A 42 -18.11 9.72 -2.95
C ALA A 42 -18.07 10.87 -1.95
N GLY A 43 -17.59 12.03 -2.41
CA GLY A 43 -17.54 13.24 -1.61
C GLY A 43 -17.02 14.42 -2.43
N PRO A 44 -17.04 15.65 -1.89
CA PRO A 44 -16.52 16.81 -2.59
C PRO A 44 -15.08 16.59 -3.09
N GLY A 45 -14.85 16.81 -4.38
CA GLY A 45 -13.53 16.66 -5.01
C GLY A 45 -13.02 15.21 -5.18
N SER A 46 -13.81 14.17 -4.85
CA SER A 46 -13.34 12.78 -4.91
C SER A 46 -12.96 12.33 -6.33
N GLU A 47 -13.59 12.89 -7.36
CA GLU A 47 -13.22 12.63 -8.77
C GLU A 47 -11.82 13.18 -9.10
N LEU A 48 -11.51 14.40 -8.66
CA LEU A 48 -10.20 15.01 -8.86
C LEU A 48 -9.13 14.20 -8.11
N VAL A 49 -9.39 13.81 -6.87
CA VAL A 49 -8.48 12.96 -6.09
C VAL A 49 -8.30 11.60 -6.77
N GLY A 50 -9.37 10.96 -7.24
CA GLY A 50 -9.31 9.69 -7.95
C GLY A 50 -8.56 9.74 -9.29
N ARG A 51 -8.57 10.88 -9.98
CA ARG A 51 -7.76 11.11 -11.20
C ARG A 51 -6.30 11.40 -10.86
N ALA A 52 -6.06 12.27 -9.89
CA ALA A 52 -4.72 12.61 -9.43
C ALA A 52 -4.00 11.40 -8.84
N SER A 53 -4.71 10.53 -8.11
CA SER A 53 -4.13 9.34 -7.49
C SER A 53 -3.53 8.36 -8.52
N VAL A 54 -4.07 8.32 -9.75
CA VAL A 54 -3.50 7.49 -10.82
C VAL A 54 -2.11 8.00 -11.20
N TRP A 55 -1.97 9.31 -11.44
CA TRP A 55 -0.68 9.91 -11.81
C TRP A 55 0.32 9.87 -10.65
N VAL A 56 -0.12 10.21 -9.44
CA VAL A 56 0.71 10.13 -8.23
C VAL A 56 1.15 8.68 -8.01
N GLY A 57 0.25 7.72 -8.16
CA GLY A 57 0.56 6.30 -8.06
C GLY A 57 1.57 5.83 -9.09
N LEU A 58 1.42 6.24 -10.35
CA LEU A 58 2.38 5.95 -11.42
C LEU A 58 3.77 6.53 -11.12
N LEU A 59 3.84 7.78 -10.66
CA LEU A 59 5.11 8.41 -10.28
C LEU A 59 5.77 7.70 -9.09
N LEU A 60 4.99 7.29 -8.09
CA LEU A 60 5.49 6.56 -6.94
C LEU A 60 6.06 5.19 -7.34
N VAL A 61 5.32 4.43 -8.15
CA VAL A 61 5.78 3.13 -8.68
C VAL A 61 7.04 3.33 -9.54
N ALA A 62 7.03 4.27 -10.48
CA ALA A 62 8.18 4.57 -11.32
C ALA A 62 9.41 4.98 -10.48
N GLY A 63 9.22 5.80 -9.45
CA GLY A 63 10.30 6.20 -8.53
C GLY A 63 10.94 5.02 -7.81
N VAL A 64 10.14 4.06 -7.32
CA VAL A 64 10.66 2.85 -6.67
C VAL A 64 11.38 1.94 -7.67
N TYR A 65 10.87 1.80 -8.91
CA TYR A 65 11.55 1.04 -9.95
C TYR A 65 12.89 1.67 -10.35
N VAL A 66 12.93 2.99 -10.53
CA VAL A 66 14.18 3.73 -10.80
C VAL A 66 15.15 3.56 -9.64
N LEU A 67 14.67 3.61 -8.40
CA LEU A 67 15.48 3.37 -7.22
C LEU A 67 16.09 1.96 -7.24
N VAL A 68 15.30 0.92 -7.48
CA VAL A 68 15.79 -0.47 -7.60
C VAL A 68 16.82 -0.59 -8.74
N TRP A 69 16.54 0.02 -9.89
CA TRP A 69 17.45 0.03 -11.04
C TRP A 69 18.80 0.69 -10.73
N ARG A 70 18.79 1.80 -9.98
CA ARG A 70 20.01 2.48 -9.51
C ARG A 70 20.82 1.62 -8.53
N ARG A 71 20.18 0.67 -7.84
CA ARG A 71 20.84 -0.25 -6.89
C ARG A 71 21.16 -1.63 -7.48
N ARG A 72 21.01 -1.81 -8.81
CA ARG A 72 21.16 -3.12 -9.48
C ARG A 72 22.52 -3.79 -9.23
N ALA A 73 23.62 -3.03 -9.14
CA ALA A 73 24.95 -3.57 -8.86
C ALA A 73 25.02 -4.19 -7.46
N SER A 74 24.57 -3.45 -6.44
CA SER A 74 24.45 -3.94 -5.07
C SER A 74 23.50 -5.12 -4.89
N LEU A 75 22.42 -5.19 -5.69
CA LEU A 75 21.50 -6.32 -5.69
C LEU A 75 22.09 -7.57 -6.34
N ARG A 76 22.97 -7.41 -7.34
CA ARG A 76 23.70 -8.52 -7.95
C ARG A 76 24.80 -9.06 -7.02
N ALA A 77 25.50 -8.17 -6.32
CA ALA A 77 26.56 -8.56 -5.39
C ALA A 77 26.05 -9.22 -4.10
N ALA A 78 24.84 -8.88 -3.66
CA ALA A 78 24.21 -9.41 -2.46
C ALA A 78 22.74 -9.81 -2.74
N PRO A 79 22.52 -10.99 -3.37
CA PRO A 79 21.19 -11.46 -3.77
C PRO A 79 20.18 -11.58 -2.62
N GLU A 80 20.63 -11.72 -1.37
CA GLU A 80 19.80 -11.73 -0.17
C GLU A 80 19.01 -10.42 0.05
N ARG A 81 19.36 -9.34 -0.67
CA ARG A 81 18.65 -8.05 -0.67
C ARG A 81 17.53 -7.96 -1.71
N ILE A 82 17.48 -8.89 -2.65
CA ILE A 82 16.45 -8.92 -3.71
C ILE A 82 15.02 -9.00 -3.12
N PRO A 83 14.74 -9.81 -2.07
CA PRO A 83 13.39 -9.88 -1.49
C PRO A 83 12.85 -8.53 -1.00
N VAL A 84 13.67 -7.70 -0.36
CA VAL A 84 13.21 -6.38 0.14
C VAL A 84 13.02 -5.38 -1.00
N ALA A 85 13.82 -5.47 -2.07
CA ALA A 85 13.61 -4.68 -3.28
C ALA A 85 12.31 -5.08 -4.01
N ALA A 86 12.03 -6.38 -4.13
CA ALA A 86 10.79 -6.88 -4.69
C ALA A 86 9.58 -6.47 -3.84
N LEU A 87 9.67 -6.60 -2.51
CA LEU A 87 8.64 -6.15 -1.59
C LEU A 87 8.40 -4.64 -1.70
N ALA A 88 9.44 -3.82 -1.86
CA ALA A 88 9.30 -2.38 -2.08
C ALA A 88 8.47 -2.08 -3.34
N CYS A 89 8.73 -2.77 -4.46
CA CYS A 89 7.94 -2.61 -5.69
C CYS A 89 6.48 -3.03 -5.50
N VAL A 90 6.23 -4.17 -4.84
CA VAL A 90 4.86 -4.65 -4.59
C VAL A 90 4.12 -3.67 -3.67
N LEU A 91 4.72 -3.27 -2.55
CA LEU A 91 4.11 -2.31 -1.62
C LEU A 91 3.83 -0.96 -2.28
N ALA A 92 4.77 -0.47 -3.11
CA ALA A 92 4.59 0.75 -3.87
C ALA A 92 3.36 0.68 -4.79
N PHE A 93 3.21 -0.44 -5.49
CA PHE A 93 2.03 -0.70 -6.31
C PHE A 93 0.75 -0.81 -5.46
N THR A 94 0.80 -1.51 -4.32
CA THR A 94 -0.34 -1.69 -3.42
C THR A 94 -0.83 -0.35 -2.85
N VAL A 95 0.06 0.52 -2.36
CA VAL A 95 -0.34 1.84 -1.80
C VAL A 95 -0.76 2.84 -2.87
N ALA A 96 -0.19 2.74 -4.07
CA ALA A 96 -0.54 3.57 -5.22
C ALA A 96 -1.91 3.22 -5.81
N ASN A 97 -2.41 2.01 -5.58
CA ASN A 97 -3.62 1.54 -6.22
C ASN A 97 -4.88 2.15 -5.57
N LYS A 98 -5.75 2.74 -6.39
CA LYS A 98 -7.07 3.23 -5.97
C LYS A 98 -8.11 2.13 -5.74
N VAL A 99 -7.74 0.89 -6.05
CA VAL A 99 -8.50 -0.33 -5.77
C VAL A 99 -7.62 -1.22 -4.89
N LEU A 100 -7.96 -1.36 -3.62
CA LEU A 100 -7.23 -2.19 -2.67
C LEU A 100 -8.19 -3.24 -2.12
N SER A 101 -8.00 -4.48 -2.55
CA SER A 101 -8.72 -5.64 -2.02
C SER A 101 -7.83 -6.37 -0.99
N PRO A 102 -8.42 -6.93 0.08
CA PRO A 102 -7.71 -7.73 1.08
C PRO A 102 -6.76 -8.79 0.50
N GLN A 103 -7.17 -9.40 -0.62
CA GLN A 103 -6.41 -10.46 -1.30
C GLN A 103 -5.02 -9.98 -1.79
N PHE A 104 -4.87 -8.70 -2.14
CA PHE A 104 -3.59 -8.17 -2.61
C PHE A 104 -2.52 -8.18 -1.51
N LEU A 105 -2.92 -7.95 -0.26
CA LEU A 105 -2.01 -8.00 0.88
C LEU A 105 -1.61 -9.45 1.20
N CYS A 106 -2.55 -10.39 1.11
CA CYS A 106 -2.24 -11.81 1.30
C CYS A 106 -1.21 -12.33 0.27
N TRP A 107 -1.22 -11.82 -0.96
CA TRP A 107 -0.22 -12.22 -1.96
C TRP A 107 1.21 -11.77 -1.63
N THR A 108 1.39 -10.88 -0.66
CA THR A 108 2.73 -10.49 -0.19
C THR A 108 3.35 -11.49 0.78
N PHE A 109 2.60 -12.46 1.32
CA PHE A 109 3.07 -13.44 2.30
C PHE A 109 4.42 -14.11 1.93
N PRO A 110 4.61 -14.62 0.70
CA PRO A 110 5.88 -15.26 0.33
C PRO A 110 7.07 -14.31 0.39
N LEU A 111 6.90 -13.06 -0.06
CA LEU A 111 7.95 -12.04 0.00
C LEU A 111 8.26 -11.64 1.44
N VAL A 112 7.23 -11.50 2.26
CA VAL A 112 7.37 -11.16 3.67
C VAL A 112 8.16 -12.24 4.43
N ALA A 113 7.90 -13.51 4.17
CA ALA A 113 8.67 -14.62 4.76
C ALA A 113 10.17 -14.50 4.43
N LEU A 114 10.52 -14.24 3.16
CA LEU A 114 11.90 -14.06 2.73
C LEU A 114 12.55 -12.81 3.33
N VAL A 115 11.77 -11.73 3.47
CA VAL A 115 12.23 -10.46 4.04
C VAL A 115 12.52 -10.60 5.54
N VAL A 116 11.64 -11.25 6.31
CA VAL A 116 11.76 -11.40 7.78
C VAL A 116 12.95 -12.28 8.19
N VAL A 117 13.30 -13.29 7.40
CA VAL A 117 14.45 -14.19 7.66
C VAL A 117 15.80 -13.49 7.36
N GLY A 118 15.79 -12.37 6.64
CA GLY A 118 16.99 -11.59 6.35
C GLY A 118 17.67 -10.98 7.59
N ARG A 119 18.96 -10.65 7.46
CA ARG A 119 19.79 -10.14 8.56
C ARG A 119 19.70 -8.63 8.80
N GLY A 120 19.12 -7.87 7.88
CA GLY A 120 19.01 -6.42 8.00
C GLY A 120 17.91 -5.99 8.96
N ALA A 121 18.23 -5.16 9.96
CA ALA A 121 17.24 -4.67 10.93
C ALA A 121 16.06 -3.95 10.25
N LEU A 122 16.34 -3.01 9.34
CA LEU A 122 15.30 -2.28 8.60
C LEU A 122 14.48 -3.22 7.72
N GLN A 123 15.13 -4.16 7.04
CA GLN A 123 14.47 -5.19 6.23
C GLN A 123 13.47 -6.00 7.08
N ARG A 124 13.88 -6.47 8.26
CA ARG A 124 13.03 -7.24 9.15
C ARG A 124 11.84 -6.41 9.66
N ILE A 125 12.07 -5.15 10.03
CA ILE A 125 11.00 -4.23 10.44
C ILE A 125 10.00 -4.02 9.29
N THR A 126 10.47 -3.82 8.06
CA THR A 126 9.59 -3.73 6.88
C THR A 126 8.70 -4.97 6.75
N GLY A 127 9.29 -6.17 6.87
CA GLY A 127 8.52 -7.42 6.83
C GLY A 127 7.47 -7.51 7.94
N ILE A 128 7.84 -7.14 9.17
CA ILE A 128 6.92 -7.15 10.32
C ILE A 128 5.76 -6.15 10.12
N LEU A 129 6.03 -4.93 9.64
CA LEU A 129 4.97 -3.96 9.36
C LEU A 129 4.02 -4.48 8.29
N THR A 130 4.52 -5.14 7.25
CA THR A 130 3.65 -5.78 6.25
C THR A 130 2.81 -6.91 6.85
N LEU A 131 3.37 -7.74 7.77
CA LEU A 131 2.58 -8.74 8.50
C LEU A 131 1.47 -8.10 9.34
N VAL A 132 1.78 -6.99 10.02
CA VAL A 132 0.77 -6.25 10.81
C VAL A 132 -0.33 -5.71 9.91
N ALA A 133 0.01 -5.18 8.73
CA ALA A 133 -1.00 -4.75 7.76
C ALA A 133 -1.89 -5.92 7.30
N ILE A 134 -1.31 -7.09 7.03
CA ILE A 134 -2.08 -8.31 6.70
C ILE A 134 -2.98 -8.73 7.86
N ALA A 135 -2.48 -8.75 9.09
CA ALA A 135 -3.26 -9.12 10.26
C ALA A 135 -4.47 -8.18 10.47
N LEU A 136 -4.27 -6.87 10.31
CA LEU A 136 -5.37 -5.89 10.37
C LEU A 136 -6.40 -6.13 9.25
N THR A 137 -5.94 -6.49 8.05
CA THR A 137 -6.83 -6.89 6.94
C THR A 137 -7.65 -8.14 7.24
N GLN A 138 -7.10 -9.11 7.99
CA GLN A 138 -7.87 -10.30 8.44
C GLN A 138 -8.86 -9.99 9.57
N VAL A 139 -8.60 -8.95 10.37
CA VAL A 139 -9.58 -8.46 11.36
C VAL A 139 -10.73 -7.74 10.66
N GLU A 140 -10.41 -6.97 9.61
CA GLU A 140 -11.38 -6.25 8.80
C GLU A 140 -12.33 -7.21 8.06
N PHE A 141 -11.79 -8.16 7.28
CA PHE A 141 -12.58 -9.05 6.44
C PHE A 141 -12.62 -10.48 7.02
N PRO A 142 -13.79 -11.14 7.11
CA PRO A 142 -15.10 -10.70 6.60
C PRO A 142 -15.95 -9.90 7.60
N TYR A 143 -15.53 -9.80 8.86
CA TYR A 143 -16.45 -9.47 9.96
C TYR A 143 -16.80 -7.99 10.10
N LEU A 144 -15.85 -7.08 9.82
CA LEU A 144 -16.03 -5.63 10.00
C LEU A 144 -16.35 -4.90 8.70
N TYR A 145 -16.27 -5.58 7.55
CA TYR A 145 -16.41 -4.98 6.23
C TYR A 145 -17.71 -4.19 6.07
N TRP A 146 -18.86 -4.82 6.35
CA TRP A 146 -20.15 -4.14 6.19
C TRP A 146 -20.35 -3.00 7.18
N ARG A 147 -19.88 -3.16 8.41
CA ARG A 147 -19.90 -2.09 9.42
C ARG A 147 -19.01 -0.90 9.03
N MET A 148 -17.90 -1.15 8.33
CA MET A 148 -17.08 -0.09 7.73
C MET A 148 -17.80 0.60 6.56
N VAL A 149 -18.54 -0.15 5.74
CA VAL A 149 -19.37 0.43 4.65
C VAL A 149 -20.48 1.31 5.21
N ASP A 150 -20.99 0.97 6.39
CA ASP A 150 -21.92 1.79 7.18
C ASP A 150 -21.22 2.96 7.91
N LEU A 151 -19.92 3.16 7.67
CA LEU A 151 -19.08 4.23 8.23
C LEU A 151 -18.98 4.20 9.76
N GLU A 152 -19.11 3.04 10.39
CA GLU A 152 -18.91 2.93 11.83
C GLU A 152 -17.46 3.29 12.23
N PRO A 153 -17.25 4.14 13.26
CA PRO A 153 -15.92 4.63 13.61
C PRO A 153 -14.90 3.54 13.96
N GLY A 154 -15.32 2.44 14.59
CA GLY A 154 -14.43 1.34 14.97
C GLY A 154 -13.80 0.63 13.77
N PRO A 155 -14.61 0.04 12.86
CA PRO A 155 -14.11 -0.54 11.60
C PRO A 155 -13.32 0.45 10.74
N VAL A 156 -13.75 1.71 10.66
CA VAL A 156 -13.01 2.75 9.93
C VAL A 156 -11.63 3.00 10.54
N ALA A 157 -11.51 3.02 11.88
CA ALA A 157 -10.23 3.16 12.56
C ALA A 157 -9.29 1.98 12.26
N VAL A 158 -9.81 0.75 12.13
CA VAL A 158 -9.01 -0.43 11.75
C VAL A 158 -8.44 -0.28 10.34
N VAL A 159 -9.25 0.16 9.37
CA VAL A 159 -8.78 0.38 7.99
C VAL A 159 -7.82 1.55 7.89
N ALA A 160 -8.08 2.64 8.61
CA ALA A 160 -7.16 3.77 8.70
C ALA A 160 -5.81 3.33 9.28
N ALA A 161 -5.81 2.60 10.40
CA ALA A 161 -4.60 2.06 11.01
C ALA A 161 -3.85 1.13 10.05
N ARG A 162 -4.57 0.22 9.36
CA ARG A 162 -3.99 -0.66 8.34
C ARG A 162 -3.31 0.13 7.23
N ASN A 163 -3.97 1.16 6.70
CA ASN A 163 -3.41 1.99 5.64
C ASN A 163 -2.19 2.79 6.11
N THR A 164 -2.20 3.30 7.35
CA THR A 164 -1.02 3.95 7.95
C THR A 164 0.16 2.98 8.08
N VAL A 165 -0.08 1.77 8.57
CA VAL A 165 0.96 0.73 8.69
C VAL A 165 1.48 0.35 7.31
N LEU A 166 0.61 0.21 6.32
CA LEU A 166 0.98 -0.16 4.95
C LEU A 166 1.84 0.91 4.27
N VAL A 167 1.48 2.18 4.40
CA VAL A 167 2.29 3.30 3.90
C VAL A 167 3.65 3.35 4.61
N SER A 168 3.67 3.12 5.92
CA SER A 168 4.90 3.05 6.70
C SER A 168 5.81 1.90 6.23
N ALA A 169 5.24 0.72 5.95
CA ALA A 169 5.97 -0.41 5.40
C ALA A 169 6.56 -0.08 4.01
N ALA A 170 5.77 0.54 3.12
CA ALA A 170 6.20 0.94 1.78
C ALA A 170 7.36 1.96 1.84
N ALA A 171 7.23 2.98 2.70
CA ALA A 171 8.26 3.99 2.90
C ALA A 171 9.55 3.35 3.45
N LEU A 172 9.44 2.47 4.45
CA LEU A 172 10.59 1.79 5.04
C LEU A 172 11.27 0.83 4.05
N ALA A 173 10.49 0.14 3.21
CA ALA A 173 11.02 -0.70 2.13
C ALA A 173 11.84 0.15 1.15
N ALA A 174 11.31 1.29 0.71
CA ALA A 174 12.02 2.22 -0.17
C ALA A 174 13.28 2.79 0.49
N VAL A 175 13.23 3.18 1.77
CA VAL A 175 14.41 3.63 2.53
C VAL A 175 15.45 2.53 2.64
N THR A 176 15.04 1.28 2.86
CA THR A 176 15.96 0.13 2.93
C THR A 176 16.69 -0.06 1.62
N VAL A 177 15.99 0.02 0.48
CA VAL A 177 16.60 -0.04 -0.86
C VAL A 177 17.49 1.18 -1.11
N TRP A 178 17.07 2.38 -0.69
CA TRP A 178 17.84 3.61 -0.82
C TRP A 178 19.17 3.56 -0.09
N ARG A 179 19.23 2.91 1.08
CA ARG A 179 20.44 2.77 1.88
C ARG A 179 21.40 1.68 1.38
N LEU A 180 21.03 0.89 0.37
CA LEU A 180 21.97 -0.03 -0.25
C LEU A 180 23.14 0.75 -0.90
N PRO A 181 24.37 0.22 -0.93
CA PRO A 181 25.50 0.86 -1.61
C PRO A 181 25.18 1.18 -3.09
N GLN A 182 25.82 2.21 -3.69
CA GLN A 182 25.69 2.45 -5.15
C GLN A 182 26.60 1.50 -5.91
N ASP A 183 27.84 1.39 -5.44
CA ASP A 183 28.85 0.51 -5.98
C ASP A 183 29.04 -0.62 -4.98
N ALA A 184 28.75 -1.86 -5.40
CA ALA A 184 29.39 -2.99 -4.76
C ALA A 184 30.84 -2.89 -5.20
N GLY A 185 31.70 -2.38 -4.32
CA GLY A 185 33.08 -2.02 -4.63
C GLY A 185 33.77 -3.07 -5.48
N ALA A 186 34.40 -2.61 -6.56
CA ALA A 186 35.45 -3.31 -7.28
C ALA A 186 36.76 -3.27 -6.45
N ASP A 187 36.67 -3.62 -5.17
CA ASP A 187 37.80 -3.60 -4.25
C ASP A 187 38.03 -5.01 -3.70
N GLY A 188 39.04 -5.69 -4.26
CA GLY A 188 39.74 -6.84 -3.65
C GLY A 188 39.35 -8.23 -4.13
#